data_AF-A0A7J3R1L7-F1
#
_entry.id   AF-A0A7J3R1L7-F1
#
_cell.length_a   1.000
_cell.length_b   1.000
_cell.length_c   1.000
_cell.angle_alpha   90.00
_cell.angle_beta   90.00
_cell.angle_gamma   90.00
#
_symmetry.space_group_name_H-M   'P 1'
#
loop_
_entity.id
_entity.type
_entity.pdbx_description
1 polymer ?
#
loop_
_entity_poly.entity_id
_entity_poly.type
_entity_poly.pdbx_seq_one_letter_code
_entity_poly.pdbx_strand_id
1 'polypeptide(L)'
;MRITFWLLDLNVESKNNASECWLWGIDRDNRRILVIDKFFNAFFYAVVSSGVDASKVALKVSEANLDSVVRVEAVSRRFFGKPVEAVKVYCKVPDVIPAVAKSLRRFEGIEECFEEDIRPSMQYLLEHNLEPCAWHEAEVERYNGNLEVRVDA
;
A
#
# COMPACT_ATOMS: atom_id res chain seq x y z
N MET A 1 18.11 12.20 7.53
CA MET A 1 17.99 12.99 8.79
C MET A 1 16.81 12.45 9.58
N ARG A 2 16.82 12.54 10.91
CA ARG A 2 15.71 12.03 11.74
C ARG A 2 14.83 13.17 12.20
N ILE A 3 13.51 13.02 12.06
CA ILE A 3 12.52 14.01 12.48
C ILE A 3 11.48 13.39 13.41
N THR A 4 10.92 14.20 14.31
CA THR A 4 9.80 13.82 15.17
C THR A 4 8.62 14.73 14.90
N PHE A 5 7.45 14.17 14.65
CA PHE A 5 6.27 14.93 14.26
C PHE A 5 4.98 14.32 14.78
N TRP A 6 3.99 15.18 15.01
CA TRP A 6 2.63 14.78 15.36
C TRP A 6 1.83 14.60 14.07
N LEU A 7 1.36 13.38 13.80
CA LEU A 7 0.57 13.07 12.60
C LEU A 7 -0.84 13.65 12.72
N LEU A 8 -1.19 14.59 11.83
CA LEU A 8 -2.49 15.26 11.78
C LEU A 8 -3.42 14.64 10.74
N ASP A 9 -2.90 14.38 9.55
CA ASP A 9 -3.69 13.85 8.43
C ASP A 9 -2.80 13.03 7.47
N LEU A 10 -3.45 12.20 6.66
CA LEU A 10 -2.81 11.35 5.68
C LEU A 10 -3.68 11.17 4.43
N ASN A 11 -3.07 11.39 3.26
CA ASN A 11 -3.68 11.11 1.96
C ASN A 11 -2.72 10.30 1.07
N VAL A 12 -3.28 9.63 0.08
CA VAL A 12 -2.51 8.94 -0.96
C VAL A 12 -2.79 9.63 -2.28
N GLU A 13 -1.74 10.13 -2.92
CA GLU A 13 -1.79 10.85 -4.18
C GLU A 13 -1.32 9.94 -5.32
N SER A 14 -2.04 9.99 -6.45
CA SER A 14 -1.60 9.35 -7.69
C SER A 14 -0.80 10.35 -8.52
N LYS A 15 0.54 10.23 -8.54
CA LYS A 15 1.44 11.09 -9.32
C LYS A 15 2.33 10.27 -10.24
N ASN A 16 2.44 10.70 -11.51
CA ASN A 16 3.29 10.05 -12.51
C ASN A 16 3.10 8.52 -12.62
N ASN A 17 1.84 8.06 -12.52
CA ASN A 17 1.49 6.63 -12.54
C ASN A 17 2.06 5.80 -11.36
N ALA A 18 2.35 6.46 -10.23
CA ALA A 18 2.74 5.85 -8.98
C ALA A 18 1.94 6.46 -7.83
N SER A 19 1.84 5.73 -6.72
CA SER A 19 1.22 6.24 -5.49
C SER A 19 2.27 6.89 -4.61
N GLU A 20 1.95 8.05 -4.05
CA GLU A 20 2.72 8.66 -2.97
C GLU A 20 1.84 8.74 -1.73
N CYS A 21 2.35 8.33 -0.57
CA CYS A 21 1.67 8.57 0.70
C CYS A 21 2.18 9.88 1.32
N TRP A 22 1.26 10.77 1.66
CA TRP A 22 1.52 12.11 2.16
C TRP A 22 1.05 12.18 3.61
N LEU A 23 2.00 12.41 4.52
CA LEU A 23 1.76 12.50 5.96
C LEU A 23 1.94 13.94 6.41
N TRP A 24 0.85 14.54 6.85
CA TRP A 24 0.82 15.93 7.32
C TRP A 24 0.98 15.97 8.82
N GLY A 25 1.80 16.88 9.32
CA GLY A 25 1.99 17.01 10.74
C GLY A 25 2.62 18.32 11.19
N ILE A 26 2.91 18.38 12.48
CA ILE A 26 3.67 19.46 13.11
C ILE A 26 4.85 18.90 13.88
N ASP A 27 5.98 19.60 13.85
CA ASP A 27 7.15 19.25 14.65
C ASP A 27 7.05 19.80 16.09
N ARG A 28 8.09 19.57 16.90
CA ARG A 28 8.19 20.06 18.29
C ARG A 28 8.25 21.60 18.40
N ASP A 29 8.66 22.27 17.33
CA ASP A 29 8.73 23.73 17.24
C ASP A 29 7.43 24.33 16.65
N ASN A 30 6.37 23.51 16.53
CA ASN A 30 5.08 23.88 15.96
C ASN A 30 5.15 24.30 14.48
N ARG A 31 6.19 23.86 13.75
CA ARG A 31 6.29 24.05 12.31
C ARG A 31 5.51 22.97 11.60
N ARG A 32 4.77 23.37 10.56
CA ARG A 32 4.08 22.45 9.66
C ARG A 32 5.10 21.68 8.85
N ILE A 33 4.90 20.37 8.76
CA ILE A 33 5.74 19.48 7.97
C ILE A 33 4.88 18.56 7.10
N LEU A 34 5.48 18.13 5.99
CA LEU A 34 4.93 17.11 5.10
C LEU A 34 6.02 16.07 4.88
N VAL A 35 5.72 14.82 5.24
CA VAL A 35 6.55 13.65 4.92
C VAL A 35 5.90 12.93 3.75
N ILE A 36 6.69 12.59 2.74
CA ILE A 36 6.20 11.92 1.53
C ILE A 36 6.94 10.60 1.37
N ASP A 37 6.19 9.50 1.40
CA ASP A 37 6.68 8.21 0.94
C ASP A 37 6.31 8.03 -0.54
N LYS A 38 7.33 7.97 -1.39
CA LYS A 38 7.19 7.82 -2.86
C LYS A 38 7.15 6.37 -3.33
N PHE A 39 7.38 5.43 -2.43
CA PHE A 39 7.53 4.01 -2.76
C PHE A 39 6.36 3.16 -2.23
N PHE A 40 5.31 3.82 -1.75
CA PHE A 40 4.10 3.13 -1.34
C PHE A 40 3.39 2.52 -2.55
N ASN A 41 3.04 1.24 -2.45
CA ASN A 41 2.16 0.57 -3.38
C ASN A 41 1.01 -0.05 -2.60
N ALA A 42 -0.21 0.36 -2.91
CA ALA A 42 -1.38 -0.29 -2.37
C ALA A 42 -1.45 -1.75 -2.85
N PHE A 43 -1.96 -2.64 -2.01
CA PHE A 43 -2.03 -4.06 -2.29
C PHE A 43 -3.37 -4.67 -1.90
N PHE A 44 -3.58 -5.90 -2.35
CA PHE A 44 -4.66 -6.77 -1.88
C PHE A 44 -4.14 -8.22 -1.85
N TYR A 45 -4.95 -9.14 -1.34
CA TYR A 45 -4.59 -10.56 -1.28
C TYR A 45 -5.44 -11.37 -2.24
N ALA A 46 -4.81 -12.22 -3.06
CA ALA A 46 -5.47 -13.26 -3.82
C ALA A 46 -5.24 -14.61 -3.14
N VAL A 47 -6.26 -15.15 -2.47
CA VAL A 47 -6.18 -16.44 -1.80
C VAL A 47 -6.13 -17.55 -2.84
N VAL A 48 -5.20 -18.49 -2.69
CA VAL A 48 -5.07 -19.61 -3.61
C VAL A 48 -5.94 -20.77 -3.19
N SER A 49 -6.41 -21.55 -4.16
CA SER A 49 -7.22 -22.73 -3.89
C SER A 49 -6.48 -23.75 -3.02
N SER A 50 -7.21 -24.47 -2.18
CA SER A 50 -6.63 -25.50 -1.30
C SER A 50 -5.76 -26.51 -2.08
N GLY A 51 -4.55 -26.78 -1.58
CA GLY A 51 -3.58 -27.68 -2.20
C GLY A 51 -2.78 -27.08 -3.37
N VAL A 52 -3.06 -25.84 -3.75
CA VAL A 52 -2.27 -25.09 -4.74
C VAL A 52 -1.12 -24.37 -4.06
N ASP A 53 0.06 -24.42 -4.68
CA ASP A 53 1.27 -23.72 -4.21
C ASP A 53 1.21 -22.24 -4.60
N ALA A 54 1.12 -21.36 -3.59
CA ALA A 54 1.07 -19.91 -3.81
C ALA A 54 2.31 -19.36 -4.52
N SER A 55 3.48 -19.98 -4.39
CA SER A 55 4.70 -19.54 -5.09
C SER A 55 4.57 -19.75 -6.60
N LYS A 56 3.93 -20.86 -7.02
CA LYS A 56 3.66 -21.12 -8.45
C LYS A 56 2.60 -20.17 -9.01
N VAL A 57 1.58 -19.86 -8.22
CA VAL A 57 0.55 -18.88 -8.62
C VAL A 57 1.16 -17.48 -8.72
N ALA A 58 1.97 -17.07 -7.75
CA ALA A 58 2.68 -15.79 -7.78
C ALA A 58 3.56 -15.67 -9.03
N LEU A 59 4.31 -16.73 -9.39
CA LEU A 59 5.10 -16.76 -10.62
C LEU A 59 4.21 -16.57 -11.86
N LYS A 60 3.10 -17.33 -11.98
CA LYS A 60 2.15 -17.18 -13.10
C LYS A 60 1.57 -15.76 -13.19
N VAL A 61 1.22 -15.14 -12.06
CA VAL A 61 0.70 -13.76 -12.02
C VAL A 61 1.77 -12.76 -12.46
N SER A 62 3.02 -12.97 -12.04
CA SER A 62 4.15 -12.14 -12.48
C SER A 62 4.41 -12.30 -13.98
N GLU A 63 4.36 -13.51 -14.52
CA GLU A 63 4.59 -13.82 -15.93
C GLU A 63 3.45 -13.34 -16.85
N ALA A 64 2.23 -13.23 -16.33
CA ALA A 64 1.11 -12.64 -17.05
C ALA A 64 1.33 -11.15 -17.38
N ASN A 65 2.34 -10.52 -16.77
CA ASN A 65 2.78 -9.16 -17.03
C ASN A 65 1.62 -8.16 -17.06
N LEU A 66 0.75 -8.26 -16.06
CA LEU A 66 -0.38 -7.34 -15.89
C LEU A 66 0.19 -5.94 -15.64
N ASP A 67 -0.04 -5.03 -16.58
CA ASP A 67 0.64 -3.73 -16.65
C ASP A 67 0.48 -2.88 -15.36
N SER A 68 -0.55 -3.16 -14.55
CA SER A 68 -0.84 -2.44 -13.32
C SER A 68 -0.26 -3.08 -12.04
N VAL A 69 0.32 -4.28 -12.13
CA VAL A 69 0.94 -5.01 -11.01
C VAL A 69 2.43 -4.70 -10.97
N VAL A 70 2.96 -4.30 -9.81
CA VAL A 70 4.39 -3.96 -9.63
C VAL A 70 5.19 -5.07 -8.97
N ARG A 71 4.56 -5.82 -8.08
CA ARG A 71 5.17 -6.88 -7.28
C ARG A 71 4.10 -7.86 -6.83
N VAL A 72 4.49 -9.11 -6.70
CA VAL A 72 3.69 -10.15 -6.05
C VAL A 72 4.54 -10.92 -5.06
N GLU A 73 3.92 -11.38 -3.97
CA GLU A 73 4.59 -12.19 -2.96
C GLU A 73 3.69 -13.35 -2.54
N ALA A 74 4.24 -14.57 -2.53
CA ALA A 74 3.57 -15.69 -1.87
C ALA A 74 3.65 -15.51 -0.35
N VAL A 75 2.51 -15.58 0.32
CA VAL A 75 2.40 -15.33 1.75
C VAL A 75 1.44 -16.31 2.42
N SER A 76 1.73 -16.63 3.69
CA SER A 76 0.78 -17.32 4.55
C SER A 76 -0.03 -16.31 5.37
N ARG A 77 -1.33 -16.50 5.46
CA ARG A 77 -2.29 -15.64 6.17
C ARG A 77 -3.33 -16.48 6.90
N ARG A 78 -4.24 -15.82 7.61
CA ARG A 78 -5.36 -16.49 8.28
C ARG A 78 -6.69 -15.94 7.78
N PHE A 79 -7.59 -16.82 7.38
CA PHE A 79 -8.97 -16.48 7.02
C PHE A 79 -9.91 -17.10 8.04
N PHE A 80 -10.64 -16.27 8.79
CA PHE A 80 -11.43 -16.70 9.96
C PHE A 80 -10.65 -17.62 10.92
N GLY A 81 -9.37 -17.29 11.17
CA GLY A 81 -8.47 -18.04 12.06
C GLY A 81 -7.83 -19.29 11.45
N LYS A 82 -8.28 -19.76 10.27
CA LYS A 82 -7.70 -20.89 9.56
C LYS A 82 -6.51 -20.43 8.71
N PRO A 83 -5.36 -21.14 8.72
CA PRO A 83 -4.24 -20.80 7.84
C PRO A 83 -4.66 -20.98 6.37
N VAL A 84 -4.30 -20.00 5.54
CA VAL A 84 -4.51 -20.00 4.08
C VAL A 84 -3.24 -19.49 3.41
N GLU A 85 -2.99 -20.00 2.22
CA GLU A 85 -1.93 -19.47 1.34
C GLU A 85 -2.54 -18.41 0.42
N ALA A 86 -1.79 -17.35 0.15
CA ALA A 86 -2.24 -16.24 -0.69
C ALA A 86 -1.08 -15.63 -1.48
N VAL A 87 -1.42 -14.88 -2.51
CA VAL A 87 -0.51 -13.97 -3.21
C VAL A 87 -0.85 -12.55 -2.79
N LYS A 88 0.08 -11.84 -2.14
CA LYS A 88 -0.02 -10.40 -1.89
C LYS A 88 0.34 -9.67 -3.18
N VAL A 89 -0.60 -8.93 -3.76
CA VAL A 89 -0.48 -8.30 -5.07
C VAL A 89 -0.40 -6.80 -4.91
N TYR A 90 0.71 -6.20 -5.32
CA TYR A 90 0.97 -4.76 -5.22
C TYR A 90 0.66 -4.09 -6.57
N CYS A 91 -0.05 -2.96 -6.53
CA CYS A 91 -0.46 -2.22 -7.70
C CYS A 91 0.24 -0.85 -7.81
N LYS A 92 0.39 -0.36 -9.05
CA LYS A 92 1.00 0.95 -9.35
C LYS A 92 0.27 2.11 -8.67
N VAL A 93 -1.05 2.13 -8.83
CA VAL A 93 -1.97 3.11 -8.24
C VAL A 93 -3.20 2.40 -7.66
N PRO A 94 -3.91 2.95 -6.67
CA PRO A 94 -5.03 2.26 -6.05
C PRO A 94 -6.21 2.02 -6.99
N ASP A 95 -6.44 2.94 -7.94
CA ASP A 95 -7.61 2.92 -8.83
C ASP A 95 -7.69 1.68 -9.73
N VAL A 96 -6.56 1.00 -9.96
CA VAL A 96 -6.50 -0.21 -10.79
C VAL A 96 -6.84 -1.48 -9.99
N ILE A 97 -6.81 -1.44 -8.65
CA ILE A 97 -7.00 -2.61 -7.79
C ILE A 97 -8.29 -3.38 -8.14
N PRO A 98 -9.47 -2.73 -8.29
CA PRO A 98 -10.69 -3.46 -8.62
C PRO A 98 -10.61 -4.20 -9.97
N ALA A 99 -9.95 -3.61 -10.97
CA ALA A 99 -9.79 -4.21 -12.29
C ALA A 99 -8.80 -5.39 -12.26
N VAL A 100 -7.71 -5.26 -11.52
CA VAL A 100 -6.71 -6.33 -11.33
C VAL A 100 -7.33 -7.49 -10.55
N ALA A 101 -7.98 -7.23 -9.41
CA ALA A 101 -8.65 -8.26 -8.61
C ALA A 101 -9.72 -9.02 -9.43
N LYS A 102 -10.53 -8.31 -10.22
CA LYS A 102 -11.51 -8.93 -11.13
C LYS A 102 -10.86 -9.86 -12.16
N SER A 103 -9.68 -9.49 -12.66
CA SER A 103 -8.93 -10.30 -13.61
C SER A 103 -8.33 -11.53 -12.93
N LEU A 104 -7.77 -11.37 -11.73
CA LEU A 104 -7.16 -12.46 -10.96
C LEU A 104 -8.17 -13.49 -10.44
N ARG A 105 -9.42 -13.11 -10.15
CA ARG A 105 -10.48 -14.07 -9.84
C ARG A 105 -10.74 -15.11 -10.94
N ARG A 106 -10.27 -14.86 -12.17
CA ARG A 106 -10.40 -15.78 -13.31
C ARG A 106 -9.14 -16.63 -13.53
N PHE A 107 -8.06 -16.39 -12.77
CA PHE A 107 -6.83 -17.16 -12.89
C PHE A 107 -7.00 -18.54 -12.25
N GLU A 108 -6.49 -19.56 -12.93
CA GLU A 108 -6.43 -20.91 -12.39
C GLU A 108 -5.60 -20.95 -11.10
N GLY A 109 -6.21 -21.47 -10.03
CA GLY A 109 -5.58 -21.61 -8.72
C GLY A 109 -5.81 -20.42 -7.77
N ILE A 110 -6.51 -19.37 -8.20
CA ILE A 110 -7.02 -18.31 -7.30
C ILE A 110 -8.48 -18.63 -6.95
N GLU A 111 -8.78 -18.63 -5.66
CA GLU A 111 -10.13 -18.88 -5.14
C GLU A 111 -10.93 -17.59 -5.00
N GLU A 112 -10.34 -16.57 -4.36
CA GLU A 112 -11.00 -15.29 -4.10
C GLU A 112 -9.95 -14.19 -3.84
N CYS A 113 -10.33 -12.93 -4.00
CA CYS A 113 -9.54 -11.76 -3.60
C CYS A 113 -10.14 -11.08 -2.37
N PHE A 114 -9.28 -10.59 -1.49
CA PHE A 114 -9.64 -9.91 -0.25
C PHE A 114 -8.83 -8.63 -0.05
N GLU A 115 -9.39 -7.73 0.77
CA GLU A 115 -8.83 -6.43 1.12
C GLU A 115 -8.66 -5.46 -0.06
N GLU A 116 -9.27 -5.75 -1.21
CA GLU A 116 -9.23 -4.90 -2.40
C GLU A 116 -10.04 -3.60 -2.25
N ASP A 117 -10.85 -3.48 -1.20
CA ASP A 117 -11.70 -2.35 -0.87
C ASP A 117 -11.20 -1.53 0.34
N ILE A 118 -10.04 -1.91 0.92
CA ILE A 118 -9.41 -1.12 1.97
C ILE A 118 -8.89 0.19 1.37
N ARG A 119 -9.22 1.31 2.02
CA ARG A 119 -8.69 2.62 1.64
C ARG A 119 -7.15 2.62 1.74
N PRO A 120 -6.42 3.07 0.71
CA PRO A 120 -4.95 3.08 0.70
C PRO A 120 -4.33 3.80 1.89
N SER A 121 -4.96 4.90 2.35
CA SER A 121 -4.54 5.64 3.54
C SER A 121 -4.61 4.79 4.81
N MET A 122 -5.69 4.02 4.98
CA MET A 122 -5.83 3.10 6.11
C MET A 122 -4.85 1.93 6.02
N GLN A 123 -4.63 1.40 4.81
CA GLN A 123 -3.64 0.35 4.58
C GLN A 123 -2.23 0.83 4.97
N TYR A 124 -1.86 2.06 4.61
CA TYR A 124 -0.57 2.65 4.99
C TYR A 124 -0.42 2.76 6.51
N LEU A 125 -1.45 3.24 7.22
CA LEU A 125 -1.42 3.32 8.69
C LEU A 125 -1.18 1.95 9.33
N LEU A 126 -1.87 0.91 8.83
CA LEU A 126 -1.75 -0.44 9.37
C LEU A 126 -0.37 -1.07 9.09
N GLU A 127 0.15 -0.95 7.87
CA GLU A 127 1.45 -1.55 7.50
C GLU A 127 2.62 -0.90 8.22
N HIS A 128 2.52 0.40 8.53
CA HIS A 128 3.56 1.15 9.21
C HIS A 128 3.32 1.32 10.72
N ASN A 129 2.25 0.71 11.25
CA ASN A 129 1.84 0.83 12.66
C ASN A 129 1.76 2.29 13.13
N LEU A 130 1.15 3.14 12.30
CA LEU A 130 0.99 4.56 12.58
C LEU A 130 -0.34 4.82 13.27
N GLU A 131 -0.25 5.57 14.37
CA GLU A 131 -1.40 6.06 15.12
C GLU A 131 -1.70 7.51 14.70
N PRO A 132 -2.91 7.80 14.20
CA PRO A 132 -3.34 9.19 14.00
C PRO A 132 -3.27 9.97 15.30
N CYS A 133 -2.96 11.28 15.22
CA CYS A 133 -2.86 12.14 16.39
C CYS A 133 -1.90 11.60 17.45
N ALA A 134 -0.71 11.18 17.02
CA ALA A 134 0.37 10.73 17.89
C ALA A 134 1.74 11.22 17.38
N TRP A 135 2.73 11.22 18.27
CA TRP A 135 4.12 11.53 17.91
C TRP A 135 4.77 10.33 17.25
N HIS A 136 5.32 10.54 16.05
CA HIS A 136 6.07 9.56 15.28
C HIS A 136 7.49 10.06 15.00
N GLU A 137 8.41 9.13 14.79
CA GLU A 137 9.78 9.41 14.38
C GLU A 137 10.03 8.76 13.02
N ALA A 138 10.64 9.51 12.10
CA ALA A 138 10.96 9.03 10.76
C ALA A 138 12.36 9.46 10.34
N GLU A 139 13.03 8.59 9.62
CA GLU A 139 14.24 8.93 8.86
C GLU A 139 13.84 9.42 7.47
N VAL A 140 14.21 10.65 7.15
CA VAL A 140 13.77 11.35 5.94
C VAL A 140 14.92 12.08 5.26
N GLU A 141 14.77 12.34 3.98
CA GLU A 141 15.64 13.25 3.23
C GLU A 141 14.93 14.59 3.02
N ARG A 142 15.69 15.69 3.04
CA ARG A 142 15.11 17.01 2.80
C ARG A 142 14.70 17.10 1.34
N TYR A 143 13.43 17.35 1.09
CA TYR A 143 12.98 17.69 -0.25
C TYR A 143 13.40 19.12 -0.59
N ASN A 144 14.21 19.29 -1.65
CA ASN A 144 14.72 20.59 -2.10
C ASN A 144 14.00 21.13 -3.35
N GLY A 145 12.97 20.44 -3.83
CA GLY A 145 12.18 20.88 -4.98
C GLY A 145 11.02 21.80 -4.59
N ASN A 146 10.38 22.39 -5.60
CA ASN A 146 9.09 23.02 -5.41
C ASN A 146 7.99 21.95 -5.41
N LEU A 147 7.12 22.00 -4.41
CA LEU A 147 5.94 21.17 -4.34
C LEU A 147 4.74 22.10 -4.32
N GLU A 148 3.86 21.99 -5.31
CA GLU A 148 2.59 22.71 -5.30
C GLU A 148 1.66 22.04 -4.28
N VAL A 149 1.74 22.51 -3.04
CA VAL A 149 0.93 22.04 -1.94
C VAL A 149 0.19 23.20 -1.29
N ARG A 150 -1.06 22.96 -0.96
CA ARG A 150 -1.90 23.92 -0.26
C ARG A 150 -2.19 23.38 1.13
N VAL A 151 -1.88 24.17 2.14
CA VAL A 151 -2.30 23.94 3.52
C VAL A 151 -3.36 25.00 3.80
N ASP A 152 -4.60 24.58 4.02
CA ASP A 152 -5.64 25.53 4.43
C ASP A 152 -5.33 26.09 5.83
N ALA A 153 -5.66 27.36 6.02
CA ALA A 153 -5.26 28.16 7.18
C ALA A 153 -6.14 27.93 8.41
#